data_AF-A0A415VEX3-F1
#
_entry.id   AF-A0A415VEX3-F1
#
_cell.length_a   1.000
_cell.length_b   1.000
_cell.length_c   1.000
_cell.angle_alpha   90.00
_cell.angle_beta   90.00
_cell.angle_gamma   90.00
#
_symmetry.space_group_name_H-M   'P 1'
#
loop_
_entity.id
_entity.type
_entity.pdbx_description
1 polymer ?
#
loop_
_entity_poly.entity_id
_entity_poly.type
_entity_poly.pdbx_seq_one_letter_code
_entity_poly.pdbx_strand_id
1 'polypeptide(L)'
;MQNFEDVIKEDCYYVDKTPFIEQIEESNKYFFFIRPRRFGKTLTLSMLENYYDINKKDKFEEIFGKLYIGQNPTPEHNTYLIIHLNFAEVAAGLDDYKDGLDNHCSLVFNFFCDIYAHLLPAGIKEGLEKLTDAVSQLRFLCQKCQEVGKKIYLFIDEYDNFTNMILAHEEHLMRYRNQTHGEGYLRQFFNTIKGAAGNTLGRVFVTGVSPVTMDDLTSGFNIGTNYSLSPDFNEMTGFTEEEVRKMLDYYGSVLPFNHTTDELIKVMKPWYDNYCFAEERYGETTMYNSVMVLNFVDNYIRSEYQIPKKMVETNIRID
;
A
#
# COMPACT_ATOMS: atom_id res chain seq x y z
N MET A 1 3.94 -13.85 2.06
CA MET A 1 2.49 -13.55 2.09
C MET A 1 2.29 -12.06 1.90
N GLN A 2 1.19 -11.64 1.28
CA GLN A 2 0.83 -10.22 1.08
C GLN A 2 -0.46 -9.82 1.81
N ASN A 3 -1.29 -10.80 2.19
CA ASN A 3 -2.49 -10.59 2.98
C ASN A 3 -2.14 -10.57 4.47
N PHE A 4 -2.50 -9.49 5.15
CA PHE A 4 -2.22 -9.30 6.57
C PHE A 4 -3.05 -10.23 7.48
N GLU A 5 -4.32 -10.47 7.17
CA GLU A 5 -5.17 -11.40 7.93
C GLU A 5 -4.56 -12.81 7.91
N ASP A 6 -4.04 -13.26 6.77
CA ASP A 6 -3.38 -14.56 6.65
C ASP A 6 -2.09 -14.64 7.48
N VAL A 7 -1.25 -13.58 7.45
CA VAL A 7 -0.02 -13.50 8.27
C VAL A 7 -0.32 -13.68 9.76
N ILE A 8 -1.40 -13.07 10.27
CA ILE A 8 -1.79 -13.21 11.68
C ILE A 8 -2.38 -14.59 11.96
N LYS A 9 -3.25 -15.12 11.09
CA LYS A 9 -3.93 -16.41 11.31
C LYS A 9 -3.00 -17.61 11.20
N GLU A 10 -2.02 -17.54 10.32
CA GLU A 10 -1.00 -18.58 10.15
C GLU A 10 0.11 -18.50 11.20
N ASP A 11 -0.02 -17.63 12.21
CA ASP A 11 0.95 -17.43 13.31
C ASP A 11 2.36 -17.15 12.78
N CYS A 12 2.45 -16.38 11.70
CA CYS A 12 3.72 -16.01 11.10
C CYS A 12 4.41 -14.94 11.94
N TYR A 13 5.75 -14.93 11.89
CA TYR A 13 6.50 -13.83 12.50
C TYR A 13 6.14 -12.51 11.81
N TYR A 14 5.61 -11.57 12.58
CA TYR A 14 5.20 -10.24 12.12
C TYR A 14 5.90 -9.16 12.94
N VAL A 15 6.51 -8.20 12.25
CA VAL A 15 7.04 -6.97 12.88
C VAL A 15 5.89 -5.99 12.97
N ASP A 16 5.48 -5.66 14.19
CA ASP A 16 4.29 -4.84 14.43
C ASP A 16 4.51 -3.38 13.98
N LYS A 17 3.87 -3.01 12.86
CA LYS A 17 3.83 -1.65 12.33
C LYS A 17 2.48 -0.96 12.58
N THR A 18 1.59 -1.58 13.36
CA THR A 18 0.29 -1.01 13.68
C THR A 18 0.33 0.31 14.47
N PRO A 19 1.38 0.68 15.24
CA PRO A 19 1.46 2.02 15.85
C PRO A 19 1.38 3.18 14.85
N PHE A 20 1.78 2.97 13.59
CA PHE A 20 1.70 4.01 12.56
C PHE A 20 0.27 4.36 12.15
N ILE A 21 -0.73 3.56 12.52
CA ILE A 21 -2.14 3.87 12.27
C ILE A 21 -2.54 5.19 12.93
N GLU A 22 -2.14 5.42 14.18
CA GLU A 22 -2.41 6.68 14.89
C GLU A 22 -1.80 7.88 14.14
N GLN A 23 -0.55 7.76 13.71
CA GLN A 23 0.15 8.81 12.96
C GLN A 23 -0.49 9.09 11.59
N ILE A 24 -0.94 8.03 10.88
CA ILE A 24 -1.71 8.17 9.64
C ILE A 24 -3.02 8.91 9.90
N GLU A 25 -3.67 8.64 11.03
CA GLU A 25 -4.93 9.29 11.39
C GLU A 25 -4.77 10.77 11.73
N GLU A 26 -3.68 11.13 12.41
CA GLU A 26 -3.30 12.51 12.73
C GLU A 26 -2.81 13.31 11.50
N SER A 27 -2.41 12.60 10.45
CA SER A 27 -1.94 13.17 9.18
C SER A 27 -3.08 13.66 8.28
N ASN A 28 -2.70 14.30 7.17
CA ASN A 28 -3.64 14.66 6.13
C ASN A 28 -4.39 13.41 5.62
N LYS A 29 -5.72 13.51 5.53
CA LYS A 29 -6.62 12.45 5.04
C LYS A 29 -6.32 12.00 3.61
N TYR A 30 -5.56 12.78 2.85
CA TYR A 30 -5.05 12.43 1.53
C TYR A 30 -3.56 12.12 1.64
N PHE A 31 -3.28 10.89 2.04
CA PHE A 31 -1.97 10.41 2.45
C PHE A 31 -1.23 9.83 1.25
N PHE A 32 -0.08 10.38 0.93
CA PHE A 32 0.74 9.90 -0.18
C PHE A 32 2.07 9.38 0.34
N PHE A 33 2.39 8.14 0.01
CA PHE A 33 3.54 7.46 0.57
C PHE A 33 4.17 6.51 -0.44
N ILE A 34 5.38 6.81 -0.88
CA ILE A 34 6.14 5.99 -1.82
C ILE A 34 7.39 5.43 -1.14
N ARG A 35 7.71 4.18 -1.49
CA ARG A 35 8.93 3.51 -1.05
C ARG A 35 9.43 2.62 -2.17
N PRO A 36 10.71 2.24 -2.17
CA PRO A 36 11.22 1.24 -3.10
C PRO A 36 10.39 -0.05 -3.09
N ARG A 37 10.49 -0.83 -4.16
CA ARG A 37 9.85 -2.15 -4.22
C ARG A 37 10.28 -3.00 -3.01
N ARG A 38 9.41 -3.92 -2.59
CA ARG A 38 9.72 -4.93 -1.56
C ARG A 38 9.98 -4.40 -0.13
N PHE A 39 9.50 -3.20 0.17
CA PHE A 39 9.52 -2.62 1.53
C PHE A 39 8.30 -3.00 2.39
N GLY A 40 7.34 -3.78 1.88
CA GLY A 40 6.16 -4.18 2.64
C GLY A 40 4.96 -3.23 2.52
N LYS A 41 4.94 -2.36 1.50
CA LYS A 41 3.82 -1.43 1.22
C LYS A 41 2.49 -2.16 1.08
N THR A 42 2.41 -3.20 0.25
CA THR A 42 1.18 -3.98 0.03
C THR A 42 0.68 -4.66 1.32
N LEU A 43 1.59 -5.17 2.16
CA LEU A 43 1.20 -5.72 3.46
C LEU A 43 0.66 -4.64 4.40
N THR A 44 1.23 -3.43 4.35
CA THR A 44 0.74 -2.26 5.09
C THR A 44 -0.66 -1.86 4.62
N LEU A 45 -0.91 -1.82 3.31
CA LEU A 45 -2.26 -1.59 2.79
C LEU A 45 -3.25 -2.64 3.29
N SER A 46 -2.89 -3.93 3.18
CA SER A 46 -3.74 -5.02 3.67
C SER A 46 -4.03 -4.89 5.18
N MET A 47 -3.05 -4.46 5.98
CA MET A 47 -3.25 -4.16 7.41
C MET A 47 -4.28 -3.04 7.61
N LEU A 48 -4.13 -1.91 6.89
CA LEU A 48 -5.05 -0.78 6.99
C LEU A 48 -6.47 -1.16 6.53
N GLU A 49 -6.60 -1.91 5.44
CA GLU A 49 -7.90 -2.41 4.96
C GLU A 49 -8.60 -3.24 6.04
N ASN A 50 -7.89 -4.18 6.66
CA ASN A 50 -8.45 -5.00 7.75
C ASN A 50 -8.84 -4.16 8.97
N TYR A 51 -8.07 -3.10 9.27
CA TYR A 51 -8.33 -2.24 10.41
C TYR A 51 -9.55 -1.33 10.20
N TYR A 52 -9.70 -0.76 9.01
CA TYR A 52 -10.72 0.26 8.73
C TYR A 52 -12.04 -0.31 8.17
N ASP A 53 -12.04 -1.50 7.58
CA ASP A 53 -13.24 -2.09 6.96
C ASP A 53 -14.32 -2.38 8.01
N ILE A 54 -15.52 -1.82 7.80
CA ILE A 54 -16.68 -2.05 8.65
C ILE A 54 -17.08 -3.53 8.73
N ASN A 55 -16.81 -4.32 7.69
CA ASN A 55 -17.13 -5.75 7.66
C ASN A 55 -16.15 -6.60 8.49
N LYS A 56 -15.05 -6.02 8.95
CA LYS A 56 -14.04 -6.69 9.77
C LYS A 56 -14.25 -6.48 11.27
N LYS A 57 -15.31 -5.75 11.67
CA LYS A 57 -15.59 -5.41 13.06
C LYS A 57 -15.64 -6.63 13.98
N ASP A 58 -16.31 -7.71 13.57
CA ASP A 58 -16.45 -8.92 14.39
C ASP A 58 -15.15 -9.75 14.48
N LYS A 59 -14.16 -9.43 13.63
CA LYS A 59 -12.84 -10.07 13.60
C LYS A 59 -11.74 -9.20 14.21
N PHE A 60 -12.07 -8.03 14.76
CA PHE A 60 -11.07 -7.08 15.26
C PHE A 60 -10.12 -7.71 16.28
N GLU A 61 -10.67 -8.40 17.28
CA GLU A 61 -9.88 -9.05 18.34
C GLU A 61 -9.00 -10.19 17.77
N GLU A 62 -9.53 -10.96 16.82
CA GLU A 62 -8.79 -12.06 16.17
C GLU A 62 -7.59 -11.54 15.38
N ILE A 63 -7.74 -10.41 14.69
CA ILE A 63 -6.74 -9.86 13.78
C ILE A 63 -5.74 -8.94 14.51
N PHE A 64 -6.21 -8.12 15.45
CA PHE A 64 -5.41 -7.06 16.07
C PHE A 64 -5.17 -7.23 17.57
N GLY A 65 -5.90 -8.08 18.29
CA GLY A 65 -5.89 -8.10 19.77
C GLY A 65 -4.51 -8.27 20.43
N LYS A 66 -3.58 -8.97 19.75
CA LYS A 66 -2.19 -9.13 20.20
C LYS A 66 -1.24 -8.01 19.80
N LEU A 67 -1.64 -7.15 18.87
CA LEU A 67 -0.84 -6.06 18.32
C LEU A 67 -1.11 -4.77 19.08
N TYR A 68 -0.22 -3.79 18.91
CA TYR A 68 -0.33 -2.49 19.58
C TYR A 68 -1.69 -1.82 19.32
N ILE A 69 -2.16 -1.76 18.07
CA ILE A 69 -3.42 -1.07 17.76
C ILE A 69 -4.67 -1.83 18.24
N GLY A 70 -4.58 -3.14 18.47
CA GLY A 70 -5.69 -3.88 19.10
C GLY A 70 -5.86 -3.52 20.56
N GLN A 71 -4.76 -3.18 21.23
CA GLN A 71 -4.75 -2.69 22.61
C GLN A 71 -5.03 -1.18 22.68
N ASN A 72 -4.83 -0.45 21.59
CA ASN A 72 -5.01 1.00 21.49
C ASN A 72 -5.89 1.36 20.27
N PRO A 73 -7.14 0.88 20.18
CA PRO A 73 -7.98 1.14 19.02
C PRO A 73 -8.35 2.62 18.92
N THR A 74 -8.22 3.15 17.72
CA THR A 74 -8.63 4.52 17.37
C THR A 74 -10.14 4.61 17.11
N PRO A 75 -10.76 5.80 17.21
CA PRO A 75 -12.17 5.97 16.88
C PRO A 75 -12.56 5.63 15.42
N GLU A 76 -11.57 5.53 14.52
CA GLU A 76 -11.80 5.24 13.11
C GLU A 76 -11.79 3.73 12.77
N HIS A 77 -11.45 2.85 13.72
CA HIS A 77 -11.43 1.40 13.48
C HIS A 77 -12.79 0.88 12.96
N ASN A 78 -12.77 0.05 11.91
CA ASN A 78 -13.95 -0.56 11.29
C ASN A 78 -15.11 0.42 11.00
N THR A 79 -14.81 1.64 10.56
CA THR A 79 -15.83 2.66 10.25
C THR A 79 -16.04 2.94 8.77
N TYR A 80 -15.19 2.41 7.89
CA TYR A 80 -15.17 2.74 6.46
C TYR A 80 -15.65 1.59 5.57
N LEU A 81 -16.15 1.97 4.39
CA LEU A 81 -16.24 1.08 3.24
C LEU A 81 -14.92 1.17 2.46
N ILE A 82 -14.35 0.05 2.06
CA ILE A 82 -13.01 0.03 1.45
C ILE A 82 -13.11 -0.10 -0.06
N ILE A 83 -12.39 0.76 -0.77
CA ILE A 83 -12.09 0.58 -2.20
C ILE A 83 -10.58 0.48 -2.34
N HIS A 84 -10.07 -0.59 -2.91
CA HIS A 84 -8.65 -0.74 -3.24
C HIS A 84 -8.49 -0.86 -4.76
N LEU A 85 -7.82 0.13 -5.36
CA LEU A 85 -7.45 0.14 -6.76
C LEU A 85 -5.95 -0.19 -6.90
N ASN A 86 -5.63 -1.38 -7.39
CA ASN A 86 -4.26 -1.75 -7.75
C ASN A 86 -3.98 -1.43 -9.22
N PHE A 87 -3.19 -0.39 -9.50
CA PHE A 87 -2.94 0.03 -10.89
C PHE A 87 -1.97 -0.89 -11.64
N ALA A 88 -1.32 -1.84 -10.97
CA ALA A 88 -0.57 -2.91 -11.65
C ALA A 88 -1.47 -3.89 -12.42
N GLU A 89 -2.76 -3.97 -12.08
CA GLU A 89 -3.75 -4.85 -12.73
C GLU A 89 -4.43 -4.20 -13.94
N VAL A 90 -4.16 -2.92 -14.18
CA VAL A 90 -4.66 -2.21 -15.35
C VAL A 90 -3.97 -2.78 -16.59
N ALA A 91 -4.66 -3.71 -17.26
CA ALA A 91 -4.22 -4.30 -18.51
C ALA A 91 -4.21 -3.24 -19.60
N ALA A 92 -3.06 -2.60 -19.81
CA ALA A 92 -2.89 -1.59 -20.82
C ALA A 92 -2.10 -2.17 -22.00
N GLY A 93 -2.79 -2.40 -23.12
CA GLY A 93 -2.18 -2.00 -24.39
C GLY A 93 -1.97 -0.48 -24.33
N LEU A 94 -0.87 0.03 -24.86
CA LEU A 94 -0.47 1.44 -24.72
C LEU A 94 -1.48 2.43 -25.35
N ASP A 95 -2.39 1.94 -26.19
CA ASP A 95 -3.47 2.71 -26.81
C ASP A 95 -4.79 2.64 -26.02
N ASP A 96 -4.85 1.85 -24.95
CA ASP A 96 -6.09 1.46 -24.25
C ASP A 96 -6.02 1.58 -22.71
N TYR A 97 -5.18 2.50 -22.19
CA TYR A 97 -5.11 2.71 -20.74
C TYR A 97 -6.44 3.16 -20.14
N LYS A 98 -7.22 3.93 -20.91
CA LYS A 98 -8.56 4.34 -20.49
C LYS A 98 -9.45 3.12 -20.29
N ASP A 99 -9.60 2.23 -21.28
CA ASP A 99 -10.53 1.12 -21.12
C ASP A 99 -9.95 0.06 -20.17
N GLY A 100 -8.62 -0.07 -20.08
CA GLY A 100 -7.95 -0.82 -19.03
C GLY A 100 -8.33 -0.34 -17.62
N LEU A 101 -8.25 0.98 -17.37
CA LEU A 101 -8.63 1.59 -16.10
C LEU A 101 -10.13 1.43 -15.82
N ASP A 102 -10.97 1.63 -16.83
CA ASP A 102 -12.43 1.47 -16.72
C ASP A 102 -12.82 0.03 -16.41
N ASN A 103 -12.20 -0.95 -17.08
CA ASN A 103 -12.43 -2.36 -16.81
C ASN A 103 -12.00 -2.74 -15.39
N HIS A 104 -10.82 -2.30 -14.97
CA HIS A 104 -10.33 -2.54 -13.61
C HIS A 104 -11.25 -1.94 -12.55
N CYS A 105 -11.58 -0.66 -12.70
CA CYS A 105 -12.47 0.04 -11.77
C CYS A 105 -13.86 -0.58 -11.76
N SER A 106 -14.41 -0.96 -12.92
CA SER A 106 -15.70 -1.62 -13.01
C SER A 106 -15.72 -2.95 -12.24
N LEU A 107 -14.67 -3.76 -12.33
CA LEU A 107 -14.54 -5.00 -11.55
C LEU A 107 -14.51 -4.71 -10.04
N VAL A 108 -13.65 -3.77 -9.60
CA VAL A 108 -13.53 -3.41 -8.18
C VAL A 108 -14.82 -2.81 -7.63
N PHE A 109 -15.47 -1.92 -8.39
CA PHE A 109 -16.69 -1.24 -7.97
C PHE A 109 -17.91 -2.16 -7.94
N ASN A 110 -17.99 -3.14 -8.84
CA ASN A 110 -19.02 -4.18 -8.76
C ASN A 110 -18.83 -5.05 -7.52
N PHE A 111 -17.58 -5.45 -7.24
CA PHE A 111 -17.26 -6.22 -6.03
C PHE A 111 -17.54 -5.43 -4.74
N PHE A 112 -17.26 -4.12 -4.74
CA PHE A 112 -17.63 -3.20 -3.66
C PHE A 112 -19.15 -3.21 -3.40
N CYS A 113 -19.96 -3.12 -4.46
CA CYS A 113 -21.42 -3.22 -4.33
C CYS A 113 -21.86 -4.56 -3.73
N ASP A 114 -21.21 -5.66 -4.10
CA ASP A 114 -21.54 -6.99 -3.60
C ASP A 114 -21.21 -7.14 -2.10
N ILE A 115 -20.00 -6.75 -1.68
CA ILE A 115 -19.54 -6.88 -0.29
C ILE A 115 -20.36 -5.99 0.66
N TYR A 116 -20.70 -4.77 0.22
CA TYR A 116 -21.39 -3.79 1.04
C TYR A 116 -22.89 -3.69 0.76
N ALA A 117 -23.47 -4.67 0.05
CA ALA A 117 -24.89 -4.69 -0.32
C ALA A 117 -25.85 -4.48 0.87
N HIS A 118 -25.47 -4.97 2.06
CA HIS A 118 -26.25 -4.83 3.29
C HIS A 118 -26.23 -3.42 3.91
N LEU A 119 -25.32 -2.53 3.45
CA LEU A 119 -25.20 -1.15 3.90
C LEU A 119 -25.62 -0.14 2.83
N LEU A 120 -25.68 -0.57 1.58
CA LEU A 120 -25.91 0.28 0.42
C LEU A 120 -27.39 0.26 -0.01
N PRO A 121 -27.86 1.31 -0.73
CA PRO A 121 -29.22 1.32 -1.27
C PRO A 121 -29.50 0.14 -2.20
N ALA A 122 -30.73 -0.39 -2.16
CA ALA A 122 -31.16 -1.42 -3.10
C ALA A 122 -31.07 -0.93 -4.56
N GLY A 123 -30.67 -1.81 -5.47
CA GLY A 123 -30.53 -1.46 -6.89
C GLY A 123 -29.22 -0.74 -7.25
N ILE A 124 -28.27 -0.60 -6.31
CA ILE A 124 -27.03 0.13 -6.54
C ILE A 124 -26.19 -0.49 -7.66
N LYS A 125 -26.09 -1.83 -7.69
CA LYS A 125 -25.28 -2.55 -8.67
C LYS A 125 -25.81 -2.35 -10.08
N GLU A 126 -27.12 -2.50 -10.27
CA GLU A 126 -27.79 -2.27 -11.55
C GLU A 126 -27.72 -0.80 -12.00
N GLY A 127 -27.60 0.14 -11.05
CA GLY A 127 -27.31 1.54 -11.34
C GLY A 127 -25.87 1.75 -11.81
N LEU A 128 -24.91 1.10 -11.15
CA LEU A 128 -23.48 1.16 -11.47
C LEU A 128 -23.18 0.57 -12.85
N GLU A 129 -23.75 -0.59 -13.17
CA GLU A 129 -23.55 -1.33 -14.44
C GLU A 129 -24.04 -0.55 -15.68
N LYS A 130 -24.88 0.48 -15.50
CA LYS A 130 -25.33 1.36 -16.59
C LYS A 130 -24.29 2.43 -16.97
N LEU A 131 -23.28 2.63 -16.13
CA LEU A 131 -22.23 3.63 -16.33
C LEU A 131 -21.05 2.98 -17.03
N THR A 132 -20.50 3.68 -18.02
CA THR A 132 -19.49 3.12 -18.95
C THR A 132 -18.05 3.50 -18.61
N ASP A 133 -17.84 4.37 -17.62
CA ASP A 133 -16.53 4.94 -17.30
C ASP A 133 -16.31 5.04 -15.79
N ALA A 134 -15.06 4.82 -15.35
CA ALA A 134 -14.64 4.79 -13.95
C ALA A 134 -14.95 6.11 -13.21
N VAL A 135 -14.87 7.25 -13.91
CA VAL A 135 -15.15 8.56 -13.33
C VAL A 135 -16.62 8.65 -12.90
N SER A 136 -17.53 8.32 -13.81
CA SER A 136 -18.97 8.30 -13.55
C SER A 136 -19.33 7.26 -12.48
N GLN A 137 -18.74 6.07 -12.55
CA GLN A 137 -18.95 5.01 -11.56
C GLN A 137 -18.52 5.44 -10.15
N LEU A 138 -17.33 6.03 -9.99
CA LEU A 138 -16.85 6.51 -8.69
C LEU A 138 -17.75 7.61 -8.12
N ARG A 139 -18.21 8.56 -8.95
CA ARG A 139 -19.16 9.60 -8.52
C ARG A 139 -20.47 8.99 -8.04
N PHE A 140 -21.00 8.01 -8.78
CA PHE A 140 -22.22 7.32 -8.42
C PHE A 140 -22.09 6.59 -7.08
N LEU A 141 -21.00 5.84 -6.86
CA LEU A 141 -20.73 5.20 -5.58
C LEU A 141 -20.61 6.22 -4.45
N CYS A 142 -19.91 7.33 -4.68
CA CYS A 142 -19.77 8.38 -3.67
C CYS A 142 -21.13 9.00 -3.29
N GLN A 143 -22.01 9.23 -4.27
CA GLN A 143 -23.35 9.72 -4.01
C GLN A 143 -24.17 8.71 -3.20
N LYS A 144 -24.14 7.43 -3.59
CA LYS A 144 -24.92 6.38 -2.94
C LYS A 144 -24.46 6.09 -1.51
N CYS A 145 -23.17 6.15 -1.25
CA CYS A 145 -22.64 6.05 0.12
C CYS A 145 -23.03 7.26 0.97
N GLN A 146 -23.09 8.47 0.38
CA GLN A 146 -23.55 9.67 1.07
C GLN A 146 -25.03 9.57 1.49
N GLU A 147 -25.90 8.99 0.65
CA GLU A 147 -27.32 8.77 0.95
C GLU A 147 -27.53 7.92 2.22
N VAL A 148 -26.61 7.00 2.51
CA VAL A 148 -26.64 6.12 3.69
C VAL A 148 -25.69 6.57 4.81
N GLY A 149 -25.07 7.75 4.68
CA GLY A 149 -24.16 8.32 5.68
C GLY A 149 -22.88 7.51 5.88
N LYS A 150 -22.45 6.73 4.89
CA LYS A 150 -21.22 5.93 4.93
C LYS A 150 -20.09 6.64 4.18
N LYS A 151 -18.88 6.50 4.72
CA LYS A 151 -17.65 7.03 4.12
C LYS A 151 -16.84 5.91 3.50
N ILE A 152 -16.11 6.25 2.45
CA ILE A 152 -15.18 5.37 1.76
C ILE A 152 -13.75 5.73 2.18
N TYR A 153 -12.94 4.71 2.45
CA TYR A 153 -11.49 4.81 2.43
C TYR A 153 -11.00 4.25 1.10
N LEU A 154 -10.40 5.11 0.27
CA LEU A 154 -9.85 4.75 -1.03
C LEU A 154 -8.33 4.47 -0.93
N PHE A 155 -7.92 3.27 -1.28
CA PHE A 155 -6.52 2.89 -1.47
C PHE A 155 -6.18 2.85 -2.96
N ILE A 156 -5.03 3.41 -3.32
CA ILE A 156 -4.47 3.33 -4.68
C ILE A 156 -3.04 2.79 -4.56
N ASP A 157 -2.80 1.56 -5.00
CA ASP A 157 -1.48 0.93 -5.06
C ASP A 157 -0.90 1.00 -6.48
N GLU A 158 0.43 1.00 -6.57
CA GLU A 158 1.19 1.06 -7.83
C GLU A 158 0.70 2.19 -8.76
N TYR A 159 0.36 3.36 -8.19
CA TYR A 159 -0.21 4.49 -8.93
C TYR A 159 0.68 4.98 -10.09
N ASP A 160 1.98 4.75 -9.98
CA ASP A 160 3.03 5.08 -10.95
C ASP A 160 3.26 4.00 -12.00
N ASN A 161 2.54 2.86 -11.94
CA ASN A 161 2.68 1.74 -12.89
C ASN A 161 2.59 2.21 -14.35
N PHE A 162 1.59 3.04 -14.64
CA PHE A 162 1.40 3.59 -15.97
C PHE A 162 2.62 4.37 -16.48
N THR A 163 3.22 5.19 -15.61
CA THR A 163 4.41 5.96 -15.98
C THR A 163 5.66 5.11 -16.06
N ASN A 164 5.78 4.08 -15.22
CA ASN A 164 6.88 3.13 -15.33
C ASN A 164 6.84 2.39 -16.68
N MET A 165 5.66 2.00 -17.17
CA MET A 165 5.50 1.40 -18.50
C MET A 165 5.94 2.35 -19.63
N ILE A 166 5.62 3.64 -19.50
CA ILE A 166 5.96 4.67 -20.48
C ILE A 166 7.45 5.01 -20.46
N LEU A 167 8.04 5.23 -19.28
CA LEU A 167 9.45 5.58 -19.13
C LEU A 167 10.38 4.48 -19.63
N ALA A 168 9.93 3.22 -19.58
CA ALA A 168 10.66 2.09 -20.14
C ALA A 168 10.79 2.12 -21.68
N HIS A 169 10.08 3.02 -22.38
CA HIS A 169 10.06 3.07 -23.85
C HIS A 169 10.14 4.52 -24.37
N GLU A 170 11.30 4.95 -24.90
CA GLU A 170 11.56 6.33 -25.36
C GLU A 170 10.57 6.86 -26.43
N GLU A 171 10.01 5.96 -27.26
CA GLU A 171 9.00 6.27 -28.29
C GLU A 171 7.67 6.80 -27.70
N HIS A 172 7.50 6.74 -26.37
CA HIS A 172 6.25 7.00 -25.66
C HIS A 172 6.22 8.33 -24.88
N LEU A 173 7.34 9.07 -24.83
CA LEU A 173 7.44 10.38 -24.16
C LEU A 173 6.50 11.44 -24.73
N MET A 174 6.31 11.47 -26.05
CA MET A 174 5.32 12.35 -26.71
C MET A 174 3.87 11.95 -26.39
N ARG A 175 3.63 10.68 -26.06
CA ARG A 175 2.28 10.13 -25.79
C ARG A 175 1.88 10.30 -24.33
N TYR A 176 2.83 10.20 -23.40
CA TYR A 176 2.71 10.68 -22.02
C TYR A 176 2.12 12.09 -22.00
N ARG A 177 2.75 13.00 -22.75
CA ARG A 177 2.28 14.39 -22.89
C ARG A 177 0.84 14.55 -23.35
N ASN A 178 0.26 13.62 -24.09
CA ASN A 178 -1.14 13.73 -24.52
C ASN A 178 -2.13 13.12 -23.52
N GLN A 179 -1.72 12.12 -22.72
CA GLN A 179 -2.61 11.42 -21.78
C GLN A 179 -2.47 11.91 -20.32
N THR A 180 -1.35 12.54 -19.96
CA THR A 180 -1.07 13.05 -18.61
C THR A 180 -1.01 14.56 -18.52
N HIS A 181 -0.60 15.27 -19.58
CA HIS A 181 -0.67 16.74 -19.62
C HIS A 181 -2.00 17.22 -20.25
N GLY A 182 -2.59 18.28 -19.68
CA GLY A 182 -3.86 18.85 -20.17
C GLY A 182 -5.11 18.22 -19.53
N GLU A 183 -6.07 17.78 -20.37
CA GLU A 183 -7.39 17.22 -19.99
C GLU A 183 -7.43 15.68 -19.93
N GLY A 184 -6.27 15.02 -19.77
CA GLY A 184 -6.15 13.55 -19.79
C GLY A 184 -7.05 12.81 -18.80
N TYR A 185 -7.50 11.62 -19.17
CA TYR A 185 -8.51 10.85 -18.41
C TYR A 185 -8.10 10.54 -16.97
N LEU A 186 -6.82 10.23 -16.73
CA LEU A 186 -6.29 10.00 -15.38
C LEU A 186 -6.43 11.25 -14.50
N ARG A 187 -6.20 12.44 -15.06
CA ARG A 187 -6.42 13.70 -14.34
C ARG A 187 -7.89 13.91 -14.00
N GLN A 188 -8.81 13.55 -14.89
CA GLN A 188 -10.26 13.61 -14.62
C GLN A 188 -10.67 12.66 -13.48
N PHE A 189 -10.05 11.48 -13.42
CA PHE A 189 -10.22 10.54 -12.31
C PHE A 189 -9.77 11.13 -10.98
N PHE A 190 -8.54 11.64 -10.90
CA PHE A 190 -8.04 12.29 -9.68
C PHE A 190 -8.80 13.57 -9.30
N ASN A 191 -9.26 14.37 -10.27
CA ASN A 191 -10.16 15.50 -10.02
C ASN A 191 -11.47 15.04 -9.38
N THR A 192 -11.97 13.87 -9.75
CA THR A 192 -13.20 13.29 -9.18
C THR A 192 -12.98 12.84 -7.74
N ILE A 193 -11.82 12.24 -7.44
CA ILE A 193 -11.41 11.93 -6.06
C ILE A 193 -11.35 13.23 -5.24
N LYS A 194 -10.69 14.28 -5.76
CA LYS A 194 -10.64 15.60 -5.13
C LYS A 194 -12.04 16.24 -4.96
N GLY A 195 -12.98 16.00 -5.86
CA GLY A 195 -14.35 16.50 -5.73
C GLY A 195 -15.15 15.80 -4.62
N ALA A 196 -14.86 14.52 -4.37
CA ALA A 196 -15.52 13.71 -3.32
C ALA A 196 -14.80 13.77 -1.96
N ALA A 197 -13.58 14.29 -1.95
CA ALA A 197 -12.73 14.54 -0.81
C ALA A 197 -13.45 15.32 0.31
N GLY A 198 -13.42 14.79 1.54
CA GLY A 198 -13.83 15.48 2.75
C GLY A 198 -15.33 15.35 3.03
N ASN A 199 -16.07 14.77 2.09
CA ASN A 199 -17.46 14.38 2.24
C ASN A 199 -17.56 12.85 2.28
N THR A 200 -17.78 12.19 1.14
CA THR A 200 -17.91 10.73 1.07
C THR A 200 -16.56 10.01 1.09
N LEU A 201 -15.55 10.53 0.39
CA LEU A 201 -14.18 10.02 0.53
C LEU A 201 -13.61 10.57 1.83
N GLY A 202 -13.67 9.74 2.88
CA GLY A 202 -13.22 10.10 4.22
C GLY A 202 -11.70 10.14 4.30
N ARG A 203 -11.03 9.20 3.63
CA ARG A 203 -9.57 9.13 3.49
C ARG A 203 -9.19 8.56 2.13
N VAL A 204 -8.00 8.92 1.68
CA VAL A 204 -7.33 8.39 0.49
C VAL A 204 -5.89 8.08 0.86
N PHE A 205 -5.42 6.87 0.57
CA PHE A 205 -4.03 6.48 0.74
C PHE A 205 -3.47 6.03 -0.60
N VAL A 206 -2.44 6.70 -1.08
CA VAL A 206 -1.81 6.43 -2.38
C VAL A 206 -0.38 5.99 -2.16
N THR A 207 0.01 4.91 -2.82
CA THR A 207 1.35 4.35 -2.72
C THR A 207 1.86 3.82 -4.04
N GLY A 208 3.19 3.69 -4.14
CA GLY A 208 3.91 3.34 -5.34
C GLY A 208 5.42 3.41 -5.13
N VAL A 209 6.18 3.60 -6.21
CA VAL A 209 7.66 3.64 -6.18
C VAL A 209 8.21 5.02 -6.50
N SER A 210 7.74 5.66 -7.57
CA SER A 210 8.38 6.83 -8.18
C SER A 210 7.54 8.10 -8.06
N PRO A 211 8.12 9.24 -7.60
CA PRO A 211 7.41 10.51 -7.52
C PRO A 211 7.20 11.18 -8.89
N VAL A 212 7.73 10.65 -10.00
CA VAL A 212 7.76 11.29 -11.32
C VAL A 212 6.37 11.67 -11.84
N THR A 213 5.34 10.93 -11.44
CA THR A 213 3.94 11.19 -11.76
C THR A 213 3.25 12.21 -10.88
N MET A 214 3.85 12.56 -9.75
CA MET A 214 3.21 13.47 -8.81
C MET A 214 3.01 14.84 -9.43
N ASP A 215 3.94 15.43 -10.17
CA ASP A 215 3.77 16.80 -10.67
C ASP A 215 2.60 16.92 -11.69
N ASP A 216 2.39 15.90 -12.52
CA ASP A 216 1.28 15.88 -13.47
C ASP A 216 -0.06 15.53 -12.81
N LEU A 217 -0.06 14.63 -11.82
CA LEU A 217 -1.24 14.23 -11.03
C LEU A 217 -1.65 15.27 -9.97
N THR A 218 -0.69 15.95 -9.34
CA THR A 218 -0.89 16.94 -8.26
C THR A 218 -1.58 18.20 -8.79
N SER A 219 -1.44 18.53 -10.08
CA SER A 219 -2.24 19.59 -10.68
C SER A 219 -3.76 19.29 -10.67
N GLY A 220 -4.16 18.01 -10.63
CA GLY A 220 -5.54 17.55 -10.42
C GLY A 220 -5.86 17.16 -8.97
N PHE A 221 -4.86 16.76 -8.19
CA PHE A 221 -4.97 16.27 -6.82
C PHE A 221 -4.10 17.06 -5.82
N ASN A 222 -4.19 18.39 -5.82
CA ASN A 222 -3.37 19.26 -4.96
C ASN A 222 -3.76 19.28 -3.47
N ILE A 223 -4.61 18.35 -3.03
CA ILE A 223 -5.05 18.21 -1.63
C ILE A 223 -4.23 17.14 -0.87
N GLY A 224 -3.45 16.33 -1.61
CA GLY A 224 -2.57 15.30 -1.07
C GLY A 224 -1.32 15.86 -0.39
N THR A 225 -0.86 15.19 0.66
CA THR A 225 0.44 15.44 1.28
C THR A 225 1.35 14.23 1.08
N ASN A 226 2.56 14.49 0.58
CA ASN A 226 3.59 13.47 0.43
C ASN A 226 4.40 13.31 1.72
N TYR A 227 4.17 12.20 2.40
CA TYR A 227 4.83 11.82 3.64
C TYR A 227 6.06 10.93 3.43
N SER A 228 6.45 10.69 2.19
CA SER A 228 7.54 9.76 1.88
C SER A 228 8.88 10.21 2.45
N LEU A 229 9.14 11.52 2.50
CA LEU A 229 10.35 12.07 3.10
C LEU A 229 10.12 12.57 4.53
N SER A 230 8.94 12.32 5.12
CA SER A 230 8.66 12.73 6.49
C SER A 230 9.45 11.85 7.48
N PRO A 231 10.12 12.45 8.48
CA PRO A 231 10.80 11.71 9.53
C PRO A 231 9.86 10.91 10.42
N ASP A 232 8.56 11.24 10.45
CA ASP A 232 7.55 10.51 11.21
C ASP A 232 7.29 9.13 10.60
N PHE A 233 7.33 9.03 9.27
CA PHE A 233 7.03 7.80 8.52
C PHE A 233 8.28 7.10 7.98
N ASN A 234 9.48 7.44 8.49
CA ASN A 234 10.73 6.80 8.06
C ASN A 234 10.68 5.27 8.29
N GLU A 235 10.11 4.85 9.42
CA GLU A 235 10.13 3.47 9.90
C GLU A 235 8.82 2.69 9.65
N MET A 236 7.83 3.30 8.99
CA MET A 236 6.51 2.69 8.74
C MET A 236 6.59 1.40 7.91
N THR A 237 7.58 1.32 7.03
CA THR A 237 7.81 0.16 6.14
C THR A 237 9.29 -0.18 6.09
N GLY A 238 9.63 -1.43 5.81
CA GLY A 238 10.98 -1.95 6.02
C GLY A 238 11.23 -2.32 7.48
N PHE A 239 12.45 -2.76 7.78
CA PHE A 239 12.84 -3.12 9.14
C PHE A 239 13.97 -2.22 9.66
N THR A 240 13.88 -1.80 10.90
CA THR A 240 15.03 -1.21 11.60
C THR A 240 16.04 -2.30 11.95
N GLU A 241 17.30 -1.95 12.23
CA GLU A 241 18.29 -2.95 12.67
C GLU A 241 17.82 -3.67 13.95
N GLU A 242 17.18 -2.96 14.88
CA GLU A 242 16.62 -3.57 16.09
C GLU A 242 15.54 -4.61 15.79
N GLU A 243 14.66 -4.34 14.82
CA GLU A 243 13.62 -5.28 14.40
C GLU A 243 14.22 -6.54 13.75
N VAL A 244 15.27 -6.37 12.93
CA VAL A 244 16.00 -7.51 12.35
C VAL A 244 16.69 -8.32 13.45
N ARG A 245 17.32 -7.67 14.42
CA ARG A 245 17.96 -8.33 15.58
C ARG A 245 16.94 -9.14 16.39
N LYS A 246 15.81 -8.53 16.75
CA LYS A 246 14.71 -9.22 17.47
C LYS A 246 14.23 -10.47 16.72
N MET A 247 14.11 -10.37 15.39
CA MET A 247 13.72 -11.52 14.55
C MET A 247 14.77 -12.63 14.57
N LEU A 248 16.05 -12.29 14.43
CA LEU A 248 17.14 -13.25 14.49
C LEU A 248 17.27 -13.91 15.86
N ASP A 249 17.14 -13.14 16.93
CA ASP A 249 17.17 -13.64 18.31
C ASP A 249 15.99 -14.58 18.58
N TYR A 250 14.79 -14.23 18.10
CA TYR A 250 13.62 -15.11 18.18
C TYR A 250 13.90 -16.46 17.52
N TYR A 251 14.30 -16.48 16.25
CA TYR A 251 14.58 -17.74 15.56
C TYR A 251 15.77 -18.49 16.14
N GLY A 252 16.83 -17.79 16.54
CA GLY A 252 18.01 -18.39 17.19
C GLY A 252 17.71 -18.99 18.56
N SER A 253 16.64 -18.56 19.23
CA SER A 253 16.20 -19.15 20.51
C SER A 253 15.49 -20.50 20.34
N VAL A 254 14.94 -20.79 19.15
CA VAL A 254 14.17 -22.00 18.85
C VAL A 254 14.80 -22.89 17.77
N LEU A 255 15.80 -22.40 17.04
CA LEU A 255 16.55 -23.12 16.00
C LEU A 255 18.05 -23.08 16.28
N PRO A 256 18.81 -24.14 15.92
CA PRO A 256 20.24 -24.23 16.18
C PRO A 256 21.07 -23.41 15.18
N PHE A 257 21.00 -22.08 15.28
CA PHE A 257 21.78 -21.18 14.42
C PHE A 257 23.29 -21.38 14.63
N ASN A 258 24.03 -21.47 13.53
CA ASN A 258 25.50 -21.62 13.54
C ASN A 258 26.25 -20.28 13.77
N HIS A 259 25.54 -19.16 13.71
CA HIS A 259 26.11 -17.81 13.77
C HIS A 259 25.33 -16.98 14.79
N THR A 260 26.03 -16.06 15.44
CA THR A 260 25.43 -15.06 16.33
C THR A 260 24.63 -14.03 15.54
N THR A 261 23.68 -13.37 16.21
CA THR A 261 22.93 -12.25 15.63
C THR A 261 23.85 -11.16 15.07
N ASP A 262 24.95 -10.83 15.76
CA ASP A 262 25.93 -9.85 15.28
C ASP A 262 26.63 -10.29 14.00
N GLU A 263 27.00 -11.56 13.86
CA GLU A 263 27.59 -12.10 12.63
C GLU A 263 26.62 -12.04 11.46
N LEU A 264 25.35 -12.40 11.69
CA LEU A 264 24.31 -12.35 10.67
C LEU A 264 23.99 -10.91 10.24
N ILE A 265 23.86 -9.98 11.20
CA ILE A 265 23.69 -8.55 10.89
C ILE A 265 24.87 -8.02 10.08
N LYS A 266 26.11 -8.33 10.47
CA LYS A 266 27.31 -7.90 9.74
C LYS A 266 27.33 -8.38 8.29
N VAL A 267 26.78 -9.57 8.02
CA VAL A 267 26.66 -10.13 6.67
C VAL A 267 25.54 -9.46 5.87
N MET A 268 24.41 -9.15 6.50
CA MET A 268 23.24 -8.54 5.84
C MET A 268 23.42 -7.04 5.56
N LYS A 269 24.09 -6.32 6.46
CA LYS A 269 24.20 -4.85 6.45
C LYS A 269 24.68 -4.27 5.12
N PRO A 270 25.74 -4.78 4.47
CA PRO A 270 26.20 -4.23 3.19
C PRO A 270 25.22 -4.40 2.03
N TRP A 271 24.25 -5.31 2.15
CA TRP A 271 23.34 -5.68 1.06
C TRP A 271 21.95 -5.09 1.21
N TYR A 272 21.46 -5.01 2.45
CA TYR A 272 20.03 -4.76 2.72
C TYR A 272 19.77 -3.48 3.48
N ASP A 273 20.75 -3.04 4.29
CA ASP A 273 20.76 -1.76 5.00
C ASP A 273 21.16 -0.63 4.04
N ASN A 274 21.06 0.64 4.47
CA ASN A 274 21.40 1.89 3.74
C ASN A 274 20.22 2.67 3.15
N TYR A 275 18.97 2.35 3.49
CA TYR A 275 17.85 3.25 3.17
C TYR A 275 17.60 4.21 4.33
N CYS A 276 17.65 5.51 4.06
CA CYS A 276 17.13 6.53 4.96
C CYS A 276 16.29 7.48 4.11
N PHE A 277 15.01 7.61 4.45
CA PHE A 277 14.05 8.31 3.59
C PHE A 277 13.84 9.76 3.98
N ALA A 278 14.14 10.12 5.23
CA ALA A 278 14.08 11.49 5.72
C ALA A 278 15.49 12.01 6.02
N GLU A 279 15.79 13.24 5.58
CA GLU A 279 17.11 13.83 5.80
C GLU A 279 17.37 14.07 7.29
N GLU A 280 16.33 14.39 8.05
CA GLU A 280 16.39 14.57 9.50
C GLU A 280 16.76 13.29 10.25
N ARG A 281 16.69 12.12 9.60
CA ARG A 281 17.05 10.81 10.17
C ARG A 281 18.45 10.34 9.75
N TYR A 282 19.18 11.13 8.97
CA TYR A 282 20.54 10.75 8.55
C TYR A 282 21.48 10.60 9.76
N GLY A 283 22.12 9.43 9.85
CA GLY A 283 22.98 9.06 10.98
C GLY A 283 22.22 8.48 12.18
N GLU A 284 20.90 8.39 12.11
CA GLU A 284 20.04 7.72 13.09
C GLU A 284 19.59 6.34 12.55
N THR A 285 18.29 6.16 12.31
CA THR A 285 17.70 4.90 11.88
C THR A 285 17.79 4.72 10.37
N THR A 286 18.53 3.69 9.95
CA THR A 286 18.47 3.15 8.59
C THR A 286 17.48 2.00 8.50
N MET A 287 16.96 1.79 7.30
CA MET A 287 15.94 0.80 7.01
C MET A 287 16.51 -0.32 6.14
N TYR A 288 16.23 -1.54 6.55
CA TYR A 288 16.48 -2.76 5.81
C TYR A 288 15.31 -3.06 4.88
N ASN A 289 15.60 -3.50 3.66
CA ASN A 289 14.57 -4.00 2.75
C ASN A 289 13.94 -5.28 3.32
N SER A 290 12.64 -5.22 3.66
CA SER A 290 11.93 -6.29 4.38
C SER A 290 12.00 -7.66 3.68
N VAL A 291 11.78 -7.72 2.36
CA VAL A 291 11.79 -9.00 1.63
C VAL A 291 13.20 -9.57 1.55
N MET A 292 14.22 -8.73 1.38
CA MET A 292 15.60 -9.21 1.35
C MET A 292 16.00 -9.85 2.68
N VAL A 293 15.65 -9.24 3.81
CA VAL A 293 15.88 -9.81 5.15
C VAL A 293 15.13 -11.14 5.30
N LEU A 294 13.83 -11.16 5.00
CA LEU A 294 13.03 -12.39 5.13
C LEU A 294 13.55 -13.53 4.24
N ASN A 295 13.98 -13.21 3.02
CA ASN A 295 14.56 -14.17 2.08
C ASN A 295 15.92 -14.70 2.57
N PHE A 296 16.76 -13.82 3.14
CA PHE A 296 18.00 -14.26 3.77
C PHE A 296 17.73 -15.24 4.91
N VAL A 297 16.79 -14.93 5.81
CA VAL A 297 16.46 -15.78 6.96
C VAL A 297 15.88 -17.13 6.50
N ASP A 298 14.95 -17.14 5.54
CA ASP A 298 14.39 -18.38 4.98
C ASP A 298 15.47 -19.25 4.33
N ASN A 299 16.34 -18.67 3.50
CA ASN A 299 17.44 -19.42 2.87
C ASN A 299 18.46 -19.93 3.90
N TYR A 300 18.78 -19.13 4.91
CA TYR A 300 19.69 -19.51 5.98
C TYR A 300 19.14 -20.74 6.73
N ILE A 301 17.86 -20.72 7.11
CA ILE A 301 17.19 -21.85 7.77
C ILE A 301 17.15 -23.09 6.86
N ARG A 302 16.78 -22.92 5.57
CA ARG A 302 16.71 -24.03 4.60
C ARG A 302 18.06 -24.62 4.23
N SER A 303 19.14 -23.86 4.38
CA SER A 303 20.51 -24.27 4.05
C SER A 303 21.26 -24.80 5.28
N GLU A 304 20.57 -25.40 6.24
CA GLU A 304 21.16 -25.95 7.47
C GLU A 304 22.00 -24.90 8.23
N TYR A 305 21.46 -23.67 8.30
CA TYR A 305 22.06 -22.53 9.01
C TYR A 305 23.44 -22.15 8.47
N GLN A 306 23.63 -22.29 7.16
CA GLN A 306 24.78 -21.78 6.42
C GLN A 306 24.43 -20.45 5.76
N ILE A 307 25.38 -19.50 5.76
CA ILE A 307 25.19 -18.20 5.11
C ILE A 307 24.87 -18.42 3.62
N PRO A 308 23.74 -17.86 3.11
CA PRO A 308 23.39 -17.98 1.70
C PRO A 308 24.48 -17.42 0.78
N LYS A 309 24.83 -18.16 -0.28
CA LYS A 309 25.77 -17.68 -1.30
C LYS A 309 25.15 -16.59 -2.18
N LYS A 310 23.84 -16.65 -2.41
CA LYS A 310 23.08 -15.63 -3.14
C LYS A 310 22.40 -14.73 -2.12
N MET A 311 22.95 -13.54 -1.95
CA MET A 311 22.42 -12.52 -1.04
C MET A 311 21.23 -11.77 -1.63
N VAL A 312 21.05 -11.77 -2.95
CA VAL A 312 19.97 -11.06 -3.62
C VAL A 312 19.08 -12.05 -4.35
N GLU A 313 17.77 -11.92 -4.17
CA GLU A 313 16.80 -12.71 -4.91
C GLU A 313 16.87 -12.36 -6.40
N THR A 314 16.87 -13.36 -7.28
CA THR A 314 17.06 -13.17 -8.72
C THR A 314 15.92 -12.37 -9.37
N ASN A 315 14.75 -12.31 -8.72
CA ASN A 315 13.61 -11.49 -9.15
C ASN A 315 13.65 -10.05 -8.62
N ILE A 316 14.71 -9.66 -7.89
CA ILE A 316 15.04 -8.25 -7.63
C ILE A 316 15.85 -7.81 -8.84
N ARG A 317 15.18 -7.61 -9.98
CA ARG A 317 15.75 -6.70 -10.97
C ARG A 317 15.81 -5.34 -10.26
N ILE A 318 17.04 -4.89 -10.06
CA ILE A 318 17.35 -3.52 -9.70
C ILE A 318 16.97 -2.74 -10.95
N ASP A 319 15.77 -2.20 -10.94
CA ASP A 319 15.33 -1.20 -11.91
C ASP A 319 15.97 0.14 -11.52
#